data_AF-A0A2H0ANE0-F1
#
_entry.id   AF-A0A2H0ANE0-F1
#
_cell.length_a   1.000
_cell.length_b   1.000
_cell.length_c   1.000
_cell.angle_alpha   90.00
_cell.angle_beta   90.00
_cell.angle_gamma   90.00
#
_symmetry.space_group_name_H-M   'P 1'
#
loop_
_entity.id
_entity.type
_entity.pdbx_description
1 polymer ?
#
loop_
_entity_poly.entity_id
_entity_poly.type
_entity_poly.pdbx_seq_one_letter_code
_entity_poly.pdbx_strand_id
1 'polypeptide(L)'
;MSNFDMEEVKPRTSPKDFFLNLLSIAALYMSAGSFIALIFQYINIFFPDVLDSQNYGSDPLDAAYQAIRFAVSTLIVAFPVYLATGRFMNKDYLKNPEKRNLRIRKWLIYFTLFVATVIIMGDLIALINTFLGGEITMRFVLKVLTVLLVTGVIFGYYLWDLRKYKTE
;
A
#
# COMPACT_ATOMS: atom_id res chain seq x y z
N MET A 1 -43.63 9.78 -36.36
CA MET A 1 -43.01 10.47 -35.21
C MET A 1 -42.09 9.45 -34.55
N SER A 2 -40.79 9.47 -34.81
CA SER A 2 -39.84 8.48 -34.28
C SER A 2 -39.43 8.86 -32.85
N ASN A 3 -39.74 8.00 -31.88
CA ASN A 3 -39.03 8.03 -30.60
C ASN A 3 -37.69 7.34 -30.82
N PHE A 4 -36.66 8.13 -31.03
CA PHE A 4 -35.27 7.70 -30.96
C PHE A 4 -34.94 7.61 -29.47
N ASP A 5 -35.09 6.42 -28.89
CA ASP A 5 -34.58 6.12 -27.56
C ASP A 5 -33.06 6.25 -27.61
N MET A 6 -32.55 7.37 -27.09
CA MET A 6 -31.13 7.57 -26.85
C MET A 6 -30.73 6.59 -25.74
N GLU A 7 -30.32 5.37 -26.13
CA GLU A 7 -29.62 4.48 -25.22
C GLU A 7 -28.40 5.23 -24.66
N GLU A 8 -28.43 5.57 -23.37
CA GLU A 8 -27.24 5.99 -22.65
C GLU A 8 -26.16 4.91 -22.84
N VAL A 9 -25.20 5.16 -23.72
CA VAL A 9 -24.02 4.32 -23.89
C VAL A 9 -23.18 4.46 -22.63
N LYS A 10 -23.54 3.70 -21.60
CA LYS A 10 -22.80 3.55 -20.36
C LYS A 10 -21.36 3.19 -20.75
N PRO A 11 -20.35 4.01 -20.43
CA PRO A 11 -18.99 3.73 -20.86
C PRO A 11 -18.57 2.40 -20.24
N ARG A 12 -18.52 1.34 -21.07
CA ARG A 12 -18.11 0.02 -20.62
C ARG A 12 -16.64 0.10 -20.25
N THR A 13 -16.34 -0.12 -18.98
CA THR A 13 -14.96 -0.32 -18.51
C THR A 13 -14.38 -1.49 -19.29
N SER A 14 -13.30 -1.25 -20.04
CA SER A 14 -12.64 -2.30 -20.80
C SER A 14 -11.98 -3.29 -19.84
N PRO A 15 -11.90 -4.60 -20.15
CA PRO A 15 -11.09 -5.55 -19.39
C PRO A 15 -9.66 -5.04 -19.15
N LYS A 16 -9.08 -4.36 -20.15
CA LYS A 16 -7.77 -3.70 -20.05
C LYS A 16 -7.72 -2.67 -18.91
N ASP A 17 -8.77 -1.86 -18.76
CA ASP A 17 -8.84 -0.85 -17.71
C ASP A 17 -8.87 -1.53 -16.33
N PHE A 18 -9.64 -2.62 -16.19
CA PHE A 18 -9.68 -3.39 -14.95
C PHE A 18 -8.30 -3.98 -14.57
N PHE A 19 -7.61 -4.64 -15.50
CA PHE A 19 -6.28 -5.21 -15.25
C PHE A 19 -5.22 -4.14 -14.96
N LEU A 20 -5.26 -2.99 -15.63
CA LEU A 20 -4.35 -1.88 -15.34
C LEU A 20 -4.56 -1.32 -13.93
N ASN A 21 -5.82 -1.21 -13.48
CA ASN A 21 -6.14 -0.81 -12.11
C ASN A 21 -5.64 -1.82 -11.09
N LEU A 22 -5.88 -3.12 -11.32
CA LEU A 22 -5.43 -4.18 -10.44
C LEU A 22 -3.91 -4.21 -10.34
N LEU A 23 -3.20 -4.05 -11.47
CA LEU A 23 -1.75 -3.96 -11.50
C LEU A 23 -1.24 -2.74 -10.73
N SER A 24 -1.87 -1.58 -10.89
CA SER A 24 -1.49 -0.36 -10.16
C SER A 24 -1.63 -0.54 -8.65
N ILE A 25 -2.74 -1.16 -8.22
CA ILE A 25 -2.99 -1.50 -6.81
C ILE A 25 -1.93 -2.46 -6.29
N ALA A 26 -1.73 -3.58 -6.98
CA ALA A 26 -0.75 -4.58 -6.57
C ALA A 26 0.66 -3.97 -6.48
N ALA A 27 1.06 -3.15 -7.47
CA ALA A 27 2.35 -2.48 -7.50
C ALA A 27 2.51 -1.48 -6.35
N LEU A 28 1.47 -0.71 -6.00
CA LEU A 28 1.47 0.17 -4.84
C LEU A 28 1.71 -0.61 -3.55
N TYR A 29 0.94 -1.68 -3.32
CA TYR A 29 1.03 -2.46 -2.08
C TYR A 29 2.34 -3.23 -1.97
N MET A 30 2.85 -3.80 -3.07
CA MET A 30 4.18 -4.40 -3.09
C MET A 30 5.28 -3.38 -2.77
N SER A 31 5.17 -2.16 -3.29
CA SER A 31 6.13 -1.08 -2.98
C SER A 31 6.05 -0.67 -1.51
N ALA A 32 4.85 -0.42 -1.00
CA ALA A 32 4.62 -0.01 0.39
C ALA A 32 5.05 -1.10 1.38
N GLY A 33 4.67 -2.36 1.13
CA GLY A 33 5.04 -3.50 1.97
C GLY A 33 6.55 -3.72 1.99
N SER A 34 7.21 -3.60 0.83
CA SER A 34 8.67 -3.73 0.76
C SER A 34 9.39 -2.59 1.48
N PHE A 35 8.86 -1.37 1.39
CA PHE A 35 9.41 -0.22 2.12
C PHE A 35 9.29 -0.40 3.64
N ILE A 36 8.12 -0.83 4.13
CA ILE A 36 7.91 -1.17 5.54
C ILE A 36 8.88 -2.28 5.97
N ALA A 37 9.00 -3.34 5.16
CA ALA A 37 9.91 -4.45 5.45
C ALA A 37 11.37 -3.98 5.56
N LEU A 38 11.82 -3.07 4.70
CA LEU A 38 13.16 -2.49 4.80
C LEU A 38 13.37 -1.78 6.13
N ILE A 39 12.44 -0.90 6.50
CA ILE A 39 12.53 -0.16 7.76
C ILE A 39 12.53 -1.13 8.94
N PHE A 40 11.70 -2.19 8.90
CA PHE A 40 11.69 -3.22 9.94
C PHE A 40 13.03 -3.92 10.08
N GLN A 41 13.69 -4.26 8.97
CA GLN A 41 15.02 -4.87 9.02
C GLN A 41 16.07 -3.92 9.56
N TYR A 42 16.05 -2.65 9.16
CA TYR A 42 16.94 -1.65 9.75
C TYR A 42 16.70 -1.50 11.26
N ILE A 43 15.43 -1.44 11.70
CA ILE A 43 15.09 -1.40 13.14
C ILE A 43 15.66 -2.63 13.86
N ASN A 44 15.53 -3.83 13.30
CA ASN A 44 16.08 -5.04 13.90
C ASN A 44 17.61 -5.01 14.03
N ILE A 45 18.31 -4.43 13.04
CA ILE A 45 19.77 -4.30 13.05
C ILE A 45 20.24 -3.26 14.08
N PHE A 46 19.56 -2.11 14.19
CA PHE A 46 19.94 -1.05 15.13
C PHE A 46 19.49 -1.33 16.58
N PHE A 47 18.41 -2.07 16.76
CA PHE A 47 17.84 -2.44 18.06
C PHE A 47 17.68 -3.97 18.14
N PRO A 48 18.79 -4.73 18.18
CA PRO A 48 18.75 -6.17 18.28
C PRO A 48 18.15 -6.59 19.63
N ASP A 49 17.30 -7.62 19.61
CA ASP A 49 16.73 -8.18 20.82
C ASP A 49 17.58 -9.36 21.30
N VAL A 50 17.85 -9.39 22.60
CA VAL A 50 18.61 -10.46 23.25
C VAL A 50 17.94 -11.83 23.08
N LEU A 51 16.60 -11.87 22.94
CA LEU A 51 15.83 -13.10 22.73
C LEU A 51 15.94 -13.68 21.31
N ASP A 52 16.28 -12.86 20.30
CA ASP A 52 16.38 -13.33 18.92
C ASP A 52 17.63 -14.21 18.72
N SER A 53 18.71 -13.94 19.47
CA SER A 53 19.97 -14.70 19.37
C SER A 53 19.91 -16.11 19.97
N GLN A 54 18.95 -16.39 20.87
CA GLN A 54 18.88 -17.67 21.56
C GLN A 54 17.95 -18.70 20.89
N ASN A 55 17.02 -18.27 20.03
CA ASN A 55 15.94 -19.13 19.52
C ASN A 55 16.15 -19.63 18.08
N TYR A 56 16.94 -18.94 17.26
CA TYR A 56 17.12 -19.28 15.86
C TYR A 56 18.61 -19.50 15.58
N GLY A 57 19.04 -20.76 15.40
CA GLY A 57 20.44 -21.15 15.17
C GLY A 57 21.10 -20.65 13.87
N SER A 58 20.52 -19.62 13.24
CA SER A 58 21.05 -18.87 12.10
C SER A 58 21.39 -17.46 12.54
N ASP A 59 22.54 -16.91 12.11
CA ASP A 59 22.93 -15.54 12.44
C ASP A 59 21.80 -14.55 12.08
N PRO A 60 21.23 -13.81 13.06
CA PRO A 60 20.15 -12.85 12.82
C PRO A 60 20.47 -11.83 11.72
N LEU A 61 21.76 -11.50 11.51
CA LEU A 61 22.18 -10.61 10.43
C LEU A 61 21.96 -11.22 9.05
N ASP A 62 22.20 -12.51 8.84
CA ASP A 62 22.06 -13.14 7.53
C ASP A 62 20.60 -13.14 7.08
N ALA A 63 19.67 -13.44 7.98
CA ALA A 63 18.23 -13.38 7.71
C ALA A 63 17.78 -11.94 7.38
N ALA A 64 18.29 -10.95 8.12
CA ALA A 64 18.00 -9.54 7.86
C ALA A 64 18.51 -9.10 6.48
N TYR A 65 19.74 -9.47 6.09
CA TYR A 65 20.29 -9.13 4.79
C TYR A 65 19.54 -9.79 3.62
N GLN A 66 19.09 -11.04 3.78
CA GLN A 66 18.25 -11.69 2.77
C GLN A 66 16.92 -10.95 2.59
N ALA A 67 16.25 -10.59 3.69
CA ALA A 67 15.02 -9.83 3.66
C ALA A 67 15.20 -8.42 3.03
N ILE A 68 16.31 -7.74 3.35
CA ILE A 68 16.67 -6.45 2.74
C ILE A 68 16.83 -6.60 1.22
N ARG A 69 17.59 -7.60 0.76
CA ARG A 69 17.79 -7.82 -0.69
C ARG A 69 16.46 -8.04 -1.41
N PHE A 70 15.59 -8.89 -0.85
CA PHE A 70 14.29 -9.16 -1.44
C PHE A 70 13.40 -7.91 -1.49
N ALA A 71 13.37 -7.13 -0.40
CA ALA A 71 12.58 -5.91 -0.32
C ALA A 71 13.09 -4.82 -1.27
N VAL A 72 14.41 -4.62 -1.38
CA VAL A 72 15.01 -3.71 -2.37
C VAL A 72 14.66 -4.14 -3.79
N SER A 73 14.85 -5.42 -4.13
CA SER A 73 14.52 -5.93 -5.48
C SER A 73 13.05 -5.70 -5.82
N THR A 74 12.15 -5.96 -4.87
CA THR A 74 10.71 -5.73 -5.05
C THR A 74 10.40 -4.25 -5.27
N LEU A 75 11.03 -3.36 -4.51
CA LEU A 75 10.82 -1.91 -4.61
C LEU A 75 11.32 -1.35 -5.96
N ILE A 76 12.48 -1.81 -6.43
CA ILE A 76 13.05 -1.44 -7.74
C ILE A 76 12.11 -1.81 -8.89
N VAL A 77 11.34 -2.90 -8.77
CA VAL A 77 10.43 -3.34 -9.83
C VAL A 77 9.02 -2.76 -9.65
N ALA A 78 8.43 -2.91 -8.46
CA ALA A 78 7.05 -2.55 -8.20
C ALA A 78 6.82 -1.03 -8.23
N PHE A 79 7.76 -0.23 -7.73
CA PHE A 79 7.57 1.21 -7.64
C PHE A 79 7.52 1.89 -9.01
N PRO A 80 8.43 1.61 -9.97
CA PRO A 80 8.29 2.11 -11.34
C PRO A 80 7.01 1.64 -12.02
N VAL A 81 6.56 0.41 -11.79
CA VAL A 81 5.29 -0.11 -12.36
C VAL A 81 4.09 0.67 -11.83
N TYR A 82 4.07 0.98 -10.53
CA TYR A 82 3.05 1.84 -9.94
C TYR A 82 3.03 3.23 -10.59
N LEU A 83 4.19 3.87 -10.72
CA LEU A 83 4.29 5.19 -11.37
C LEU A 83 3.89 5.15 -12.84
N ALA A 84 4.28 4.11 -13.57
CA ALA A 84 3.96 3.94 -14.98
C ALA A 84 2.45 3.77 -15.17
N THR A 85 1.81 2.86 -14.44
CA THR A 85 0.36 2.64 -14.50
C THR A 85 -0.42 3.92 -14.17
N GLY A 86 0.00 4.65 -13.13
CA GLY A 86 -0.57 5.96 -12.79
C GLY A 86 -0.45 6.97 -13.93
N ARG A 87 0.71 7.08 -14.58
CA ARG A 87 0.91 7.99 -15.73
C ARG A 87 0.10 7.59 -16.96
N PHE A 88 0.01 6.30 -17.27
CA PHE A 88 -0.80 5.81 -18.39
C PHE A 88 -2.27 6.16 -18.20
N MET A 89 -2.80 5.90 -17.00
CA MET A 89 -4.18 6.21 -16.66
C MET A 89 -4.43 7.73 -16.71
N ASN A 90 -3.51 8.56 -16.21
CA ASN A 90 -3.65 10.02 -16.23
C ASN A 90 -3.66 10.61 -17.65
N LYS A 91 -2.88 10.03 -18.58
CA LYS A 91 -2.90 10.41 -20.00
C LYS A 91 -4.22 10.05 -20.69
N ASP A 92 -4.81 8.91 -20.35
CA ASP A 92 -6.11 8.49 -20.88
C ASP A 92 -7.27 9.33 -20.30
N TYR A 93 -7.15 9.78 -19.04
CA TYR A 93 -8.13 10.67 -18.40
C TYR A 93 -8.19 12.08 -19.01
N LEU A 94 -7.05 12.62 -19.47
CA LEU A 94 -7.02 13.92 -20.17
C LEU A 94 -7.76 13.89 -21.51
N LYS A 95 -7.94 12.70 -22.12
CA LYS A 95 -8.63 12.53 -23.41
C LYS A 95 -10.12 12.23 -23.27
N ASN A 96 -10.57 11.68 -22.14
CA ASN A 96 -11.98 11.30 -21.91
C ASN A 96 -12.41 11.61 -20.46
N PRO A 97 -12.86 12.85 -20.16
CA PRO A 97 -13.24 13.25 -18.81
C PRO A 97 -14.46 12.49 -18.26
N GLU A 98 -15.35 11.96 -19.11
CA GLU A 98 -16.50 11.14 -18.66
C GLU A 98 -16.11 9.74 -18.15
N LYS A 99 -14.91 9.25 -18.49
CA LYS A 99 -14.34 8.02 -17.94
C LYS A 99 -13.63 8.23 -16.61
N ARG A 100 -13.64 9.47 -16.05
CA ARG A 100 -13.12 9.83 -14.72
C ARG A 100 -13.96 9.08 -13.68
N ASN A 101 -13.62 7.82 -13.51
CA ASN A 101 -14.36 6.85 -12.73
C ASN A 101 -14.26 7.23 -11.24
N LEU A 102 -15.20 8.06 -10.79
CA LEU A 102 -15.47 8.29 -9.37
C LEU A 102 -15.65 6.96 -8.62
N ARG A 103 -16.09 5.89 -9.32
CA ARG A 103 -16.14 4.51 -8.81
C ARG A 103 -14.77 3.91 -8.50
N ILE A 104 -13.79 4.06 -9.38
CA ILE A 104 -12.44 3.49 -9.18
C ILE A 104 -11.70 4.23 -8.06
N ARG A 105 -11.81 5.55 -8.02
CA ARG A 105 -11.21 6.37 -6.94
C ARG A 105 -11.83 6.03 -5.59
N LYS A 106 -13.17 5.93 -5.52
CA LYS A 106 -13.86 5.49 -4.30
C LYS A 106 -13.45 4.06 -3.91
N TRP A 107 -13.36 3.14 -4.87
CA TRP A 107 -12.98 1.75 -4.59
C TRP A 107 -11.55 1.63 -4.04
N LEU A 108 -10.59 2.36 -4.61
CA LEU A 108 -9.22 2.46 -4.10
C LEU A 108 -9.18 2.97 -2.65
N ILE A 109 -9.98 3.99 -2.34
CA ILE A 109 -10.05 4.54 -0.98
C ILE A 109 -10.65 3.52 0.00
N TYR A 110 -11.76 2.87 -0.36
CA TYR A 110 -12.38 1.85 0.49
C TYR A 110 -11.46 0.64 0.67
N PHE A 111 -10.74 0.22 -0.37
CA PHE A 111 -9.77 -0.86 -0.28
C PHE A 111 -8.58 -0.46 0.59
N THR A 112 -8.06 0.76 0.45
CA THR A 112 -7.00 1.29 1.31
C THR A 112 -7.44 1.41 2.76
N LEU A 113 -8.68 1.83 3.01
CA LEU A 113 -9.28 1.84 4.35
C LEU A 113 -9.36 0.43 4.93
N PHE A 114 -9.77 -0.56 4.14
CA PHE A 114 -9.80 -1.94 4.56
C PHE A 114 -8.40 -2.45 4.94
N VAL A 115 -7.42 -2.27 4.06
CA VAL A 115 -6.04 -2.70 4.31
C VAL A 115 -5.44 -1.96 5.51
N ALA A 116 -5.62 -0.64 5.62
CA ALA A 116 -5.20 0.15 6.76
C ALA A 116 -5.80 -0.38 8.07
N THR A 117 -7.08 -0.75 8.07
CA THR A 117 -7.75 -1.30 9.26
C THR A 117 -7.17 -2.65 9.64
N VAL A 118 -6.93 -3.55 8.68
CA VAL A 118 -6.29 -4.86 8.92
C VAL A 118 -4.89 -4.70 9.48
N ILE A 119 -4.13 -3.76 8.92
CA ILE A 119 -2.78 -3.42 9.37
C ILE A 119 -2.81 -2.90 10.82
N ILE A 120 -3.67 -1.92 11.13
CA ILE A 120 -3.82 -1.37 12.49
C ILE A 120 -4.23 -2.47 13.48
N MET A 121 -5.15 -3.36 13.08
CA MET A 121 -5.52 -4.51 13.93
C MET A 121 -4.32 -5.43 14.19
N GLY A 122 -3.55 -5.77 13.15
CA GLY A 122 -2.33 -6.56 13.30
C GLY A 122 -1.31 -5.91 14.24
N ASP A 123 -1.07 -4.61 14.08
CA ASP A 123 -0.17 -3.83 14.94
C ASP A 123 -0.66 -3.79 16.39
N LEU A 124 -1.96 -3.60 16.63
CA LEU A 124 -2.54 -3.61 17.97
C LEU A 124 -2.45 -5.00 18.61
N ILE A 125 -2.69 -6.07 17.85
CA ILE A 125 -2.53 -7.44 18.33
C ILE A 125 -1.08 -7.68 18.74
N ALA A 126 -0.12 -7.28 17.90
CA ALA A 126 1.30 -7.41 18.21
C ALA A 126 1.70 -6.57 19.43
N LEU A 127 1.13 -5.37 19.59
CA LEU A 127 1.34 -4.48 20.73
C LEU A 127 0.88 -5.11 22.03
N ILE A 128 -0.35 -5.63 22.03
CA ILE A 128 -0.95 -6.27 23.20
C ILE A 128 -0.17 -7.54 23.53
N ASN A 129 0.19 -8.36 22.54
CA ASN A 129 0.96 -9.59 22.77
C ASN A 129 2.32 -9.29 23.41
N THR A 130 3.03 -8.29 22.87
CA THR A 130 4.34 -7.84 23.38
C THR A 130 4.23 -7.21 24.77
N PHE A 131 3.19 -6.41 25.02
CA PHE A 131 2.90 -5.82 26.34
C PHE A 131 2.56 -6.88 27.39
N LEU A 132 1.73 -7.87 27.04
CA LEU A 132 1.36 -9.00 27.91
C LEU A 132 2.56 -9.91 28.19
N GLY A 133 3.51 -10.01 27.25
CA GLY A 133 4.80 -10.67 27.45
C GLY A 133 5.77 -9.92 28.36
N GLY A 134 5.44 -8.69 28.76
CA GLY A 134 6.24 -7.88 29.71
C GLY A 134 7.40 -7.10 29.07
N GLU A 135 7.52 -7.08 27.74
CA GLU A 135 8.68 -6.52 27.04
C GLU A 135 8.26 -5.56 25.93
N ILE A 136 7.80 -4.34 26.27
CA ILE A 136 7.73 -3.28 25.25
C ILE A 136 9.16 -2.89 24.86
N THR A 137 9.63 -3.45 23.76
CA THR A 137 10.95 -3.17 23.20
C THR A 137 10.91 -1.94 22.30
N MET A 138 11.99 -1.15 22.26
CA MET A 138 12.11 0.01 21.37
C MET A 138 11.84 -0.35 19.89
N ARG A 139 12.26 -1.56 19.48
CA ARG A 139 11.98 -2.11 18.13
C ARG A 139 10.49 -2.18 17.83
N PHE A 140 9.67 -2.56 18.82
CA PHE A 140 8.24 -2.71 18.64
C PHE A 140 7.57 -1.36 18.36
N VAL A 141 7.87 -0.34 19.17
CA VAL A 141 7.33 1.02 19.02
C VAL A 141 7.69 1.61 17.65
N LEU A 142 8.94 1.46 17.22
CA LEU A 142 9.41 1.97 15.93
C LEU A 142 8.72 1.29 14.73
N LYS A 143 8.45 -0.02 14.82
CA LYS A 143 7.74 -0.77 13.78
C LYS A 143 6.30 -0.28 13.65
N VAL A 144 5.57 -0.12 14.76
CA VAL A 144 4.20 0.42 14.74
C VAL A 144 4.17 1.84 14.17
N LEU A 145 5.08 2.72 14.60
CA LEU A 145 5.17 4.09 14.07
C LEU A 145 5.43 4.12 12.56
N THR A 146 6.29 3.22 12.07
CA THR A 146 6.57 3.07 10.64
C THR A 146 5.31 2.75 9.85
N VAL A 147 4.55 1.77 10.32
CA VAL A 147 3.33 1.32 9.67
C VAL A 147 2.27 2.43 9.67
N LEU A 148 2.09 3.11 10.80
CA LEU A 148 1.18 4.25 10.92
C LEU A 148 1.55 5.39 9.97
N LEU A 149 2.84 5.73 9.86
CA LEU A 149 3.32 6.78 8.96
C LEU A 149 3.09 6.42 7.48
N VAL A 150 3.49 5.22 7.06
CA VAL A 150 3.35 4.79 5.65
C VAL A 150 1.88 4.75 5.26
N THR A 151 1.05 4.13 6.10
CA THR A 151 -0.39 4.04 5.87
C THR A 151 -1.04 5.42 5.86
N GLY A 152 -0.67 6.29 6.82
CA GLY A 152 -1.16 7.67 6.91
C GLY A 152 -0.79 8.52 5.70
N VAL A 153 0.42 8.39 5.16
CA VAL A 153 0.86 9.10 3.95
C VAL A 153 0.08 8.63 2.72
N ILE A 154 -0.05 7.32 2.51
CA ILE A 154 -0.80 6.76 1.37
C ILE A 154 -2.25 7.23 1.45
N PHE A 155 -2.88 7.09 2.62
CA PHE A 155 -4.25 7.52 2.85
C PHE A 155 -4.43 9.03 2.65
N GLY A 156 -3.52 9.85 3.18
CA GLY A 156 -3.54 11.30 3.04
C GLY A 156 -3.44 11.75 1.58
N TYR A 157 -2.55 11.12 0.81
CA TYR A 157 -2.42 11.37 -0.64
C TYR A 157 -3.74 11.11 -1.37
N TYR A 158 -4.38 9.95 -1.14
CA TYR A 158 -5.64 9.62 -1.81
C TYR A 158 -6.83 10.45 -1.34
N LEU A 159 -6.87 10.85 -0.07
CA LEU A 159 -7.88 11.79 0.42
C LEU A 159 -7.75 13.18 -0.21
N TRP A 160 -6.52 13.69 -0.32
CA TRP A 160 -6.26 14.98 -0.95
C TRP A 160 -6.63 14.97 -2.43
N ASP A 161 -6.22 13.91 -3.13
CA ASP A 161 -6.60 13.65 -4.51
C ASP A 161 -8.13 13.64 -4.67
N LEU A 162 -8.87 12.97 -3.78
CA LEU A 162 -10.34 12.97 -3.83
C LEU A 162 -10.94 14.36 -3.64
N ARG A 163 -10.45 15.17 -2.69
CA ARG A 163 -10.99 16.51 -2.42
C ARG A 163 -10.78 17.45 -3.60
N LYS A 164 -9.65 17.34 -4.30
CA LYS A 164 -9.32 18.17 -5.47
C LYS A 164 -10.33 18.01 -6.62
N TYR A 165 -11.02 16.87 -6.69
CA TYR A 165 -11.95 16.54 -7.77
C TYR A 165 -13.43 16.59 -7.37
N LYS A 166 -13.75 17.03 -6.14
CA LYS A 166 -15.12 17.13 -5.60
C LYS A 166 -15.71 18.55 -5.72
N THR A 167 -14.97 19.49 -6.32
CA THR A 167 -15.32 20.92 -6.48
C THR A 167 -15.59 21.33 -7.93
N GLU A 168 -16.07 20.39 -8.76
CA GLU A 168 -16.71 20.69 -10.05
C GLU A 168 -18.07 20.02 -10.10
#